data_AF-A0A835IU26-F1
#
_entry.id   AF-A0A835IU26-F1
#
_cell.length_a   1.000
_cell.length_b   1.000
_cell.length_c   1.000
_cell.angle_alpha   90.00
_cell.angle_beta   90.00
_cell.angle_gamma   90.00
#
_symmetry.space_group_name_H-M   'P 1'
#
loop_
_entity.id
_entity.type
_entity.pdbx_description
1 polymer ?
#
loop_
_entity_poly.entity_id
_entity_poly.type
_entity_poly.pdbx_seq_one_letter_code
_entity_poly.pdbx_strand_id
1 'polypeptide(L)'
;MQIEEQQATQLNQMVIKGHAVLHYGCKSDIDFLEEEYPAYPTTINDEILHEHVERVGKLLLGPKNVTTANKVMAGEDFGFYQEVIPGVMFGIGIRNEDLGSVHSPHSPHFFLDEDVLPLRVTLHTTLAEIYLNDQWESVDKKDLRIESQGAL
;
A
#
# COMPACT_ATOMS: atom_id res chain seq x y z
N MET A 1 -13.74 -2.27 -4.09
CA MET A 1 -12.83 -3.26 -3.49
C MET A 1 -13.54 -4.17 -2.50
N GLN A 2 -14.16 -3.67 -1.42
CA GLN A 2 -15.05 -4.52 -0.59
C GLN A 2 -16.12 -5.25 -1.43
N ILE A 3 -16.60 -4.63 -2.51
CA ILE A 3 -17.51 -5.24 -3.50
C ILE A 3 -16.85 -6.42 -4.25
N GLU A 4 -15.57 -6.32 -4.62
CA GLU A 4 -14.86 -7.38 -5.36
C GLU A 4 -14.52 -8.57 -4.45
N GLU A 5 -14.18 -8.29 -3.19
CA GLU A 5 -13.95 -9.32 -2.18
C GLU A 5 -15.25 -10.06 -1.82
N GLN A 6 -16.35 -9.33 -1.63
CA GLN A 6 -17.68 -9.95 -1.49
C GLN A 6 -18.07 -10.78 -2.71
N GLN A 7 -17.76 -10.30 -3.92
CA GLN A 7 -17.99 -11.07 -5.15
C GLN A 7 -17.15 -12.34 -5.19
N ALA A 8 -15.89 -12.30 -4.73
CA ALA A 8 -15.02 -13.47 -4.66
C ALA A 8 -15.56 -14.51 -3.66
N THR A 9 -15.98 -14.08 -2.46
CA THR A 9 -16.60 -14.97 -1.47
C THR A 9 -17.90 -15.59 -2.02
N GLN A 10 -18.73 -14.80 -2.70
CA GLN A 10 -19.95 -15.30 -3.34
C GLN A 10 -19.65 -16.34 -4.43
N LEU A 11 -18.67 -16.06 -5.30
CA LEU A 11 -18.25 -16.98 -6.35
C LEU A 11 -17.70 -18.29 -5.75
N ASN A 12 -16.85 -18.20 -4.72
CA ASN A 12 -16.32 -19.36 -4.02
C ASN A 12 -17.45 -20.22 -3.45
N GLN A 13 -18.45 -19.61 -2.81
CA GLN A 13 -19.62 -20.33 -2.32
C GLN A 13 -20.39 -21.00 -3.46
N MET A 14 -20.61 -20.31 -4.58
CA MET A 14 -21.31 -20.87 -5.75
C MET A 14 -20.58 -22.10 -6.30
N VAL A 15 -19.26 -22.03 -6.44
CA VAL A 15 -18.44 -23.14 -6.93
C VAL A 15 -18.51 -24.33 -5.98
N ILE A 16 -18.31 -24.10 -4.67
CA ILE A 16 -18.32 -25.17 -3.67
C ILE A 16 -19.71 -25.82 -3.57
N LYS A 17 -20.78 -25.01 -3.48
CA LYS A 17 -22.16 -25.52 -3.41
C LYS A 17 -22.56 -26.25 -4.69
N GLY A 18 -22.21 -25.71 -5.85
CA GLY A 18 -22.47 -26.34 -7.14
C GLY A 18 -21.77 -27.70 -7.26
N HIS A 19 -20.50 -27.77 -6.85
CA HIS A 19 -19.74 -29.02 -6.89
C HIS A 19 -20.31 -30.08 -5.93
N ALA A 20 -20.68 -29.68 -4.71
CA ALA A 20 -21.27 -30.58 -3.71
C ALA A 20 -22.60 -31.19 -4.19
N VAL A 21 -23.49 -30.37 -4.76
CA VAL A 21 -24.80 -30.84 -5.23
C VAL A 21 -24.67 -31.67 -6.50
N LEU A 22 -23.93 -31.20 -7.51
CA LEU A 22 -23.89 -31.85 -8.83
C LEU A 22 -23.10 -33.16 -8.84
N HIS A 23 -21.99 -33.25 -8.11
CA HIS A 23 -21.13 -34.45 -8.15
C HIS A 23 -21.43 -35.45 -7.04
N TYR A 24 -21.87 -34.96 -5.87
CA TYR A 24 -22.01 -35.79 -4.68
C TYR A 24 -23.45 -35.86 -4.15
N GLY A 25 -24.38 -35.05 -4.69
CA GLY A 25 -25.75 -34.99 -4.18
C GLY A 25 -25.83 -34.48 -2.74
N CYS A 26 -24.80 -33.79 -2.25
CA CYS A 26 -24.70 -33.33 -0.87
C CYS A 26 -25.06 -31.85 -0.75
N LYS A 27 -25.57 -31.48 0.43
CA LYS A 27 -25.66 -30.08 0.85
C LYS A 27 -24.35 -29.69 1.52
N SER A 28 -23.81 -28.51 1.18
CA SER A 28 -22.68 -27.90 1.88
C SER A 28 -23.14 -26.70 2.68
N ASP A 29 -22.50 -26.51 3.83
CA ASP A 29 -22.56 -25.31 4.64
C ASP A 29 -21.13 -24.75 4.73
N ILE A 30 -20.98 -23.44 4.53
CA ILE A 30 -19.67 -22.81 4.36
C ILE A 30 -19.65 -21.58 5.23
N ASP A 31 -18.71 -21.55 6.18
CA ASP A 31 -18.42 -20.42 7.02
C ASP A 31 -16.98 -19.96 6.76
N PHE A 32 -16.82 -18.70 6.37
CA PHE A 32 -15.50 -18.08 6.13
C PHE A 32 -14.92 -17.45 7.39
N LEU A 33 -15.64 -17.49 8.51
CA LEU A 33 -15.23 -16.94 9.80
C LEU A 33 -14.87 -15.45 9.75
N GLU A 34 -15.47 -14.67 8.84
CA GLU A 34 -15.13 -13.25 8.61
C GLU A 34 -15.32 -12.38 9.87
N GLU A 35 -16.22 -12.76 10.78
CA GLU A 35 -16.43 -12.07 12.06
C GLU A 35 -15.29 -12.29 13.05
N GLU A 36 -14.67 -13.48 13.06
CA GLU A 36 -13.58 -13.84 13.99
C GLU A 36 -12.20 -13.58 13.37
N TYR A 37 -12.06 -13.83 12.07
CA TYR A 37 -10.83 -13.73 11.29
C TYR A 37 -11.10 -12.96 9.98
N PRO A 38 -11.28 -11.62 10.07
CA PRO A 38 -11.46 -10.82 8.87
C PRO A 38 -10.23 -10.93 7.96
N ALA A 39 -10.48 -11.01 6.66
CA ALA A 39 -9.43 -10.96 5.67
C ALA A 39 -8.70 -9.61 5.70
N TYR A 40 -7.42 -9.62 5.34
CA TYR A 40 -6.67 -8.37 5.22
C TYR A 40 -7.15 -7.61 3.98
N PRO A 41 -7.59 -6.36 4.13
CA PRO A 41 -7.97 -5.54 2.98
C PRO A 41 -6.75 -5.36 2.08
N THR A 42 -6.98 -5.25 0.78
CA THR A 42 -5.88 -5.03 -0.17
C THR A 42 -5.25 -3.67 0.09
N THR A 43 -3.92 -3.65 0.21
CA THR A 43 -3.16 -2.41 0.30
C THR A 43 -3.19 -1.67 -1.04
N ILE A 44 -3.91 -0.55 -1.10
CA ILE A 44 -4.03 0.30 -2.29
C ILE A 44 -3.42 1.66 -2.00
N ASN A 45 -2.35 1.98 -2.73
CA ASN A 45 -1.74 3.31 -2.67
C ASN A 45 -2.68 4.36 -3.26
N ASP A 46 -2.94 5.40 -2.48
CA ASP A 46 -3.59 6.61 -2.97
C ASP A 46 -2.77 7.24 -4.10
N GLU A 47 -3.44 7.67 -5.16
CA GLU A 47 -2.80 8.18 -6.38
C GLU A 47 -1.98 9.45 -6.12
N ILE A 48 -2.52 10.38 -5.33
CA ILE A 48 -1.85 11.66 -5.02
C ILE A 48 -0.64 11.42 -4.12
N LEU A 49 -0.79 10.56 -3.11
CA LEU A 49 0.33 10.20 -2.25
C LEU A 49 1.39 9.39 -2.99
N HIS A 50 1.01 8.56 -3.96
CA HIS A 50 1.93 7.85 -4.83
C HIS A 50 2.75 8.81 -5.69
N GLU A 51 2.11 9.78 -6.34
CA GLU A 51 2.78 10.82 -7.12
C GLU A 51 3.74 11.66 -6.26
N HIS A 52 3.33 11.98 -5.03
CA HIS A 52 4.19 12.66 -4.06
C HIS A 52 5.45 11.86 -3.75
N VAL A 53 5.30 10.57 -3.43
CA VAL A 53 6.42 9.67 -3.16
C VAL A 53 7.33 9.54 -4.36
N GLU A 54 6.76 9.38 -5.56
CA GLU A 54 7.54 9.24 -6.79
C GLU A 54 8.35 10.52 -7.08
N ARG A 55 7.72 11.69 -6.98
CA ARG A 55 8.38 12.99 -7.19
C ARG A 55 9.53 13.21 -6.21
N VAL A 56 9.28 13.04 -4.91
CA VAL A 56 10.30 13.25 -3.86
C VAL A 56 11.41 12.21 -3.97
N GLY A 57 11.07 10.95 -4.22
CA GLY A 57 12.05 9.89 -4.45
C GLY A 57 12.96 10.19 -5.65
N LYS A 58 12.40 10.66 -6.77
CA LYS A 58 13.18 11.01 -7.97
C LYS A 58 14.09 12.22 -7.71
N LEU A 59 13.67 13.17 -6.88
CA LEU A 59 14.49 14.31 -6.48
C LEU A 59 15.69 13.88 -5.62
N LEU A 60 15.48 12.99 -4.65
CA LEU A 60 16.53 12.55 -3.72
C LEU A 60 17.48 11.53 -4.34
N LEU A 61 16.94 10.56 -5.08
CA LEU A 61 17.68 9.37 -5.53
C LEU A 61 18.03 9.43 -7.01
N GLY A 62 17.47 10.38 -7.75
CA GLY A 62 17.57 10.45 -9.19
C GLY A 62 16.56 9.52 -9.89
N PRO A 63 16.13 9.86 -11.12
CA PRO A 63 15.01 9.20 -11.79
C PRO A 63 15.24 7.73 -12.14
N LYS A 64 16.50 7.29 -12.19
CA LYS A 64 16.85 5.88 -12.49
C LYS A 64 16.73 4.95 -11.29
N ASN A 65 16.69 5.50 -10.08
CA ASN A 65 16.65 4.73 -8.83
C ASN A 65 15.24 4.64 -8.23
N VAL A 66 14.23 5.12 -8.97
CA VAL A 66 12.81 5.00 -8.60
C VAL A 66 12.09 4.26 -9.71
N THR A 67 11.48 3.13 -9.35
CA THR A 67 10.80 2.25 -10.31
C THR A 67 9.43 1.87 -9.79
N THR A 68 8.47 1.68 -10.70
CA THR A 68 7.15 1.13 -10.34
C THR A 68 7.30 -0.29 -9.82
N ALA A 69 6.77 -0.54 -8.62
CA ALA A 69 6.74 -1.88 -8.05
C ALA A 69 5.70 -2.76 -8.77
N ASN A 70 6.00 -4.04 -8.89
CA ASN A 70 5.00 -5.03 -9.33
C ASN A 70 3.96 -5.23 -8.23
N LYS A 71 2.72 -5.55 -8.62
CA LYS A 71 1.71 -6.03 -7.67
C LYS A 71 2.18 -7.35 -7.06
N VAL A 72 1.99 -7.50 -5.75
CA VAL A 72 2.36 -8.71 -5.01
C VAL A 72 1.13 -9.26 -4.28
N MET A 73 1.12 -10.57 -4.03
CA MET A 73 0.07 -11.27 -3.29
C MET A 73 0.40 -11.40 -1.79
N ALA A 74 1.14 -10.43 -1.24
CA ALA A 74 1.50 -10.42 0.18
C ALA A 74 0.28 -10.01 1.02
N GLY A 75 0.08 -10.67 2.16
CA GLY A 75 -0.87 -10.24 3.17
C GLY A 75 -0.23 -9.17 4.04
N GLU A 76 -0.70 -7.93 3.92
CA GLU A 76 -0.15 -6.77 4.61
C GLU A 76 -1.26 -6.05 5.39
N ASP A 77 -1.03 -5.78 6.67
CA ASP A 77 -2.03 -5.17 7.55
C ASP A 77 -2.17 -3.66 7.33
N PHE A 78 -1.23 -3.04 6.60
CA PHE A 78 -1.28 -1.63 6.25
C PHE A 78 -2.58 -1.22 5.53
N GLY A 79 -3.20 -2.16 4.82
CA GLY A 79 -4.50 -1.98 4.18
C GLY A 79 -5.59 -1.53 5.16
N PHE A 80 -5.55 -1.94 6.43
CA PHE A 80 -6.52 -1.50 7.44
C PHE A 80 -6.43 -0.01 7.74
N TYR A 81 -5.24 0.59 7.71
CA TYR A 81 -5.11 2.04 7.84
C TYR A 81 -5.69 2.75 6.61
N GLN A 82 -5.50 2.17 5.43
CA GLN A 82 -5.97 2.72 4.16
C GLN A 82 -7.50 2.69 3.98
N GLU A 83 -8.22 1.83 4.72
CA GLU A 83 -9.69 1.87 4.77
C GLU A 83 -10.23 3.14 5.46
N VAL A 84 -9.41 3.81 6.26
CA VAL A 84 -9.83 4.99 7.05
C VAL A 84 -9.24 6.29 6.51
N ILE A 85 -7.97 6.29 6.09
CA ILE A 85 -7.27 7.48 5.61
C ILE A 85 -6.46 7.16 4.36
N PRO A 86 -6.24 8.13 3.44
CA PRO A 86 -5.32 7.94 2.33
C PRO A 86 -3.93 7.54 2.84
N GLY A 87 -3.37 6.48 2.26
CA GLY A 87 -2.05 5.98 2.62
C GLY A 87 -1.27 5.53 1.40
N VAL A 88 0.05 5.48 1.54
CA VAL A 88 0.97 4.99 0.51
C VAL A 88 2.04 4.12 1.15
N MET A 89 2.25 2.93 0.58
CA MET A 89 3.29 2.00 0.97
C MET A 89 4.24 1.77 -0.20
N PHE A 90 5.54 1.81 0.07
CA PHE A 90 6.59 1.63 -0.93
C PHE A 90 7.77 0.86 -0.33
N GLY A 91 8.47 0.12 -1.19
CA GLY A 91 9.66 -0.63 -0.81
C GLY A 91 10.94 0.18 -0.99
N ILE A 92 11.97 -0.19 -0.24
CA ILE A 92 13.36 0.27 -0.46
C ILE A 92 14.18 -0.96 -0.83
N GLY A 93 14.96 -0.86 -1.90
CA GLY A 93 15.83 -1.94 -2.34
C GLY A 93 16.90 -2.24 -1.29
N ILE A 94 16.99 -3.51 -0.88
CA ILE A 94 17.96 -4.01 0.11
C ILE A 94 18.92 -5.05 -0.48
N ARG A 95 18.80 -5.34 -1.78
CA ARG A 95 19.61 -6.38 -2.43
C ARG A 95 21.04 -5.90 -2.58
N ASN A 96 21.98 -6.66 -2.03
CA ASN A 96 23.42 -6.40 -2.13
C ASN A 96 24.17 -7.74 -2.28
N GLU A 97 24.75 -7.97 -3.46
CA GLU A 97 25.49 -9.20 -3.77
C GLU A 97 26.83 -9.27 -3.00
N ASP A 98 27.50 -8.13 -2.81
CA ASP A 98 28.81 -8.06 -2.14
C ASP A 98 28.71 -8.41 -0.65
N LEU A 99 27.58 -8.03 -0.01
CA LEU A 99 27.29 -8.35 1.39
C LEU A 99 26.50 -9.66 1.58
N GLY A 100 26.05 -10.30 0.49
CA GLY A 100 25.20 -11.50 0.55
C GLY A 100 23.74 -11.23 0.99
N SER A 101 23.30 -9.97 1.00
CA SER A 101 21.89 -9.58 1.20
C SER A 101 21.10 -9.89 -0.09
N VAL A 102 20.88 -11.17 -0.36
CA VAL A 102 20.29 -11.66 -1.63
C VAL A 102 19.04 -12.52 -1.42
N HIS A 103 18.79 -12.93 -0.18
CA HIS A 103 17.66 -13.75 0.20
C HIS A 103 16.45 -12.90 0.56
N SER A 104 15.26 -13.34 0.15
CA SER A 104 14.00 -12.65 0.44
C SER A 104 13.65 -12.69 1.94
N PRO A 105 12.84 -11.72 2.42
CA PRO A 105 12.17 -11.83 3.72
C PRO A 105 11.47 -13.19 3.86
N HIS A 106 11.38 -13.71 5.09
CA HIS A 106 10.92 -15.06 5.45
C HIS A 106 11.87 -16.22 5.12
N SER A 107 13.01 -15.99 4.48
CA SER A 107 14.07 -16.99 4.39
C SER A 107 14.84 -17.12 5.71
N PRO A 108 15.26 -18.33 6.15
CA PRO A 108 16.17 -18.48 7.29
C PRO A 108 17.58 -17.90 7.01
N HIS A 109 17.89 -17.63 5.75
CA HIS A 109 19.12 -16.96 5.31
C HIS A 109 18.93 -15.47 5.07
N PHE A 110 17.76 -14.91 5.42
CA PHE A 110 17.52 -13.48 5.30
C PHE A 110 18.53 -12.70 6.13
N PHE A 111 19.15 -11.73 5.49
CA PHE A 111 20.07 -10.78 6.08
C PHE A 111 19.81 -9.42 5.43
N LEU A 112 19.88 -8.35 6.22
CA LEU A 112 19.59 -6.99 5.78
C LEU A 112 20.89 -6.22 5.59
N ASP A 113 21.06 -5.60 4.43
CA ASP A 113 22.03 -4.53 4.26
C ASP A 113 21.61 -3.30 5.09
N GLU A 114 22.31 -3.05 6.20
CA GLU A 114 22.01 -1.95 7.11
C GLU A 114 22.41 -0.57 6.56
N ASP A 115 23.26 -0.50 5.52
CA ASP A 115 23.67 0.77 4.91
C ASP A 115 22.51 1.48 4.20
N VAL A 116 21.39 0.77 3.96
CA VAL A 116 20.14 1.34 3.43
C VAL A 116 19.29 2.03 4.50
N LEU A 117 19.57 1.84 5.80
CA LEU A 117 18.81 2.44 6.90
C LEU A 117 18.85 3.98 6.88
N PRO A 118 20.02 4.65 6.75
CA PRO A 118 20.06 6.11 6.67
C PRO A 118 19.27 6.65 5.48
N LEU A 119 19.38 6.00 4.32
CA LEU A 119 18.62 6.34 3.13
C LEU A 119 17.10 6.27 3.39
N ARG A 120 16.63 5.21 4.05
CA ARG A 120 15.22 5.05 4.44
C ARG A 120 14.74 6.18 5.34
N VAL A 121 15.54 6.55 6.34
CA VAL A 121 15.21 7.66 7.26
C VAL A 121 15.10 8.96 6.49
N THR A 122 16.12 9.32 5.70
CA THR A 122 16.12 10.54 4.89
C THR A 122 14.91 10.61 3.97
N LEU A 123 14.58 9.52 3.26
CA LEU A 123 13.42 9.49 2.40
C LEU A 123 12.12 9.74 3.18
N HIS A 124 11.90 9.07 4.30
CA HIS A 124 10.69 9.27 5.12
C HIS A 124 10.59 10.70 5.68
N THR A 125 11.69 11.26 6.20
CA THR A 125 11.69 12.62 6.75
C THR A 125 11.41 13.66 5.68
N THR A 126 12.03 13.52 4.51
CA THR A 126 11.82 14.47 3.40
C THR A 126 10.42 14.34 2.80
N LEU A 127 9.85 13.12 2.73
CA LEU A 127 8.46 12.94 2.32
C LEU A 127 7.49 13.70 3.23
N ALA A 128 7.67 13.59 4.55
CA ALA A 128 6.84 14.28 5.52
C ALA A 128 7.04 15.80 5.46
N GLU A 129 8.29 16.27 5.39
CA GLU A 129 8.63 17.70 5.33
C GLU A 129 8.02 18.37 4.10
N ILE A 130 8.23 17.79 2.91
CA ILE A 130 7.72 18.36 1.67
C ILE A 130 6.19 18.29 1.64
N TYR A 131 5.58 17.20 2.11
CA TYR A 131 4.12 17.09 2.19
C TYR A 131 3.53 18.21 3.06
N LEU A 132 4.07 18.41 4.27
CA LEU A 132 3.59 19.44 5.18
C LEU A 132 3.78 20.86 4.62
N ASN A 133 4.94 21.13 4.00
CA ASN A 133 5.20 22.41 3.34
C ASN A 133 4.23 22.68 2.17
N ASP A 134 3.99 21.68 1.32
CA ASP A 134 3.06 21.80 0.20
C ASP A 134 1.61 22.06 0.71
N GLN A 135 1.22 21.41 1.82
CA GLN A 135 -0.07 21.66 2.46
C GLN A 135 -0.15 23.09 3.04
N TRP A 136 0.86 23.56 3.77
CA TRP A 136 0.87 24.90 4.35
C TRP A 136 0.81 26.00 3.29
N GLU A 137 1.58 25.90 2.21
CA GLU A 137 1.50 26.87 1.10
C GLU A 137 0.12 26.91 0.44
N SER A 138 -0.58 25.76 0.40
CA SER A 138 -1.92 25.69 -0.16
C SER A 138 -2.98 26.38 0.72
N VAL A 139 -2.77 26.37 2.05
CA VAL A 139 -3.62 27.08 3.03
C VAL A 139 -3.41 28.59 2.90
N ASP A 140 -2.16 29.06 2.92
CA ASP A 140 -1.85 30.49 2.79
C ASP A 140 -2.40 31.08 1.48
N LYS A 141 -2.32 30.31 0.37
CA LYS A 141 -2.89 30.72 -0.92
C LYS A 141 -4.42 30.75 -0.92
N LYS A 142 -5.10 29.93 -0.10
CA LYS A 142 -6.56 29.98 0.07
C LYS A 142 -6.98 31.19 0.91
N ASP A 143 -6.25 31.49 1.99
CA ASP A 143 -6.53 32.64 2.85
C ASP A 143 -6.38 33.96 2.08
N LEU A 144 -5.32 34.08 1.25
CA LEU A 144 -5.13 35.22 0.34
C LEU A 144 -6.26 35.37 -0.71
N ARG A 145 -6.88 34.25 -1.14
CA ARG A 145 -8.00 34.28 -2.09
C ARG A 145 -9.32 34.70 -1.41
N ILE A 146 -9.54 34.31 -0.16
CA ILE A 146 -10.73 34.71 0.62
C ILE A 146 -10.70 36.22 0.87
N GLU A 147 -9.55 36.80 1.21
CA GLU A 147 -9.42 38.25 1.41
C GLU A 147 -9.66 39.04 0.10
N SER A 148 -9.28 38.50 -1.06
CA SER A 148 -9.51 39.16 -2.36
C SER A 148 -10.96 39.12 -2.87
N GLN A 149 -11.80 38.21 -2.37
CA GLN A 149 -13.20 38.06 -2.77
C GLN A 149 -14.18 38.83 -1.88
N GLY A 150 -13.72 39.38 -0.75
CA GLY A 150 -14.51 40.23 0.15
C GLY A 150 -14.43 41.73 -0.14
N ALA A 151 -13.75 42.14 -1.21
CA ALA A 151 -13.55 43.53 -1.60
C ALA A 151 -14.26 43.85 -2.93
N LEU A 152 -15.59 43.70 -2.97
CA LEU A 152 -16.49 44.31 -3.96
C LEU A 152 -17.79 44.75 -3.29
#